data_AF-A0A0G1MCZ8-F1
#
_entry.id   AF-A0A0G1MCZ8-F1
#
_cell.length_a   1.000
_cell.length_b   1.000
_cell.length_c   1.000
_cell.angle_alpha   90.00
_cell.angle_beta   90.00
_cell.angle_gamma   90.00
#
_symmetry.space_group_name_H-M   'P 1'
#
loop_
_entity.id
_entity.type
_entity.pdbx_description
1 polymer ?
#
loop_
_entity_poly.entity_id
_entity_poly.type
_entity_poly.pdbx_seq_one_letter_code
_entity_poly.pdbx_strand_id
1 'polypeptide(L)'
;MRSLYVYIYMERRAKKSPYFLDLESSTGLFDRIILAIKREQELRRTRKLAFGFLALLVISFTATPFSWTLFAGQIQDSGMLQFVGVALSDLGALFASWQDFGLAIAESLPVMGIAIFTVNMILAVFTLRLFLYPVRNVYLINVLFWKR
;
A
#
# COMPACT_ATOMS: atom_id res chain seq x y z
N MET A 1 51.43 -1.43 33.91
CA MET A 1 51.16 -2.66 34.70
C MET A 1 49.70 -3.14 34.73
N ARG A 2 48.71 -2.50 34.08
CA ARG A 2 47.30 -2.97 34.07
C ARG A 2 46.91 -3.96 32.94
N SER A 3 47.74 -4.12 31.91
CA SER A 3 47.43 -4.93 30.72
C SER A 3 47.51 -6.45 30.96
N LEU A 4 48.50 -6.91 31.73
CA LEU A 4 48.73 -8.33 32.02
C LEU A 4 47.64 -8.97 32.88
N TYR A 5 47.03 -8.20 33.78
CA TYR A 5 45.95 -8.70 34.64
C TYR A 5 44.70 -9.06 33.82
N VAL A 6 44.38 -8.28 32.79
CA VAL A 6 43.23 -8.52 31.92
C VAL A 6 43.46 -9.75 31.05
N TYR A 7 44.69 -9.92 30.54
CA TYR A 7 45.04 -11.08 29.70
C TYR A 7 44.95 -12.40 30.49
N ILE A 8 45.52 -12.43 31.70
CA ILE A 8 45.47 -13.60 32.58
C ILE A 8 44.04 -13.88 33.08
N TYR A 9 43.21 -12.85 33.27
CA TYR A 9 41.81 -13.00 33.67
C TYR A 9 40.93 -13.57 32.54
N MET A 10 41.19 -13.19 31.29
CA MET A 10 40.47 -13.71 30.11
C MET A 10 40.86 -15.17 29.81
N GLU A 11 42.14 -15.51 29.91
CA GLU A 11 42.65 -16.86 29.61
C GLU A 11 42.15 -17.90 30.61
N ARG A 12 41.96 -17.50 31.88
CA ARG A 12 41.38 -18.37 32.92
C ARG A 12 39.86 -18.54 32.78
N ARG A 13 39.14 -17.60 32.15
CA ARG A 13 37.70 -17.69 31.88
C ARG A 13 37.38 -18.59 30.68
N ALA A 14 38.25 -18.58 29.66
CA ALA A 14 38.09 -19.44 28.48
C ALA A 14 38.21 -20.94 28.82
N LYS A 15 39.07 -21.31 29.78
CA LYS A 15 39.24 -22.71 30.21
C LYS A 15 38.20 -23.23 31.21
N LYS A 16 37.29 -22.38 31.72
CA LYS A 16 36.34 -22.74 32.78
C LYS A 16 34.87 -22.45 32.40
N SER A 17 34.54 -22.58 31.12
CA SER A 17 33.15 -22.59 30.69
C SER A 17 32.77 -23.99 30.19
N PRO A 18 32.16 -24.83 31.03
CA PRO A 18 31.68 -26.15 30.64
C PRO A 18 30.40 -26.11 29.79
N TYR A 19 30.00 -24.94 29.27
CA TYR A 19 28.73 -24.75 28.58
C TYR A 19 28.80 -24.87 27.05
N PHE A 20 29.98 -25.20 26.49
CA PHE A 20 30.14 -25.31 25.03
C PHE A 20 30.15 -26.75 24.50
N LEU A 21 29.94 -27.76 25.35
CA LEU A 21 30.07 -29.17 24.98
C LEU A 21 28.84 -30.01 25.34
N ASP A 22 27.64 -29.44 25.19
CA ASP A 22 26.40 -30.21 25.06
C ASP A 22 25.42 -29.45 24.17
N LEU A 23 25.77 -29.38 22.88
CA LEU A 23 24.82 -29.12 21.80
C LEU A 23 24.34 -30.48 21.26
N GLU A 24 24.00 -31.41 22.15
CA GLU A 24 23.03 -32.45 21.80
C GLU A 24 21.67 -31.75 21.74
N SER A 25 21.46 -31.07 20.61
CA SER A 25 20.23 -30.38 20.30
C SER A 25 19.12 -31.41 20.43
N SER A 26 18.30 -31.28 21.47
CA SER A 26 16.98 -31.92 21.49
C SER A 26 16.34 -31.60 20.14
N THR A 27 16.22 -32.63 19.30
CA THR A 27 16.20 -32.52 17.82
C THR A 27 14.92 -31.88 17.27
N GLY A 28 14.11 -31.27 18.15
CA GLY A 28 12.95 -30.48 17.80
C GLY A 28 12.72 -29.24 18.67
N LEU A 29 13.50 -28.99 19.74
CA LEU A 29 13.28 -27.82 20.61
C LEU A 29 13.91 -26.57 20.00
N PHE A 30 15.11 -26.71 19.42
CA PHE A 30 15.76 -25.65 18.65
C PHE A 30 14.92 -25.27 17.42
N ASP A 31 14.42 -26.28 16.69
CA ASP A 31 13.49 -26.05 15.57
C ASP A 31 12.20 -25.38 16.01
N ARG A 32 11.59 -25.78 17.14
CA ARG A 32 10.40 -25.11 17.68
C ARG A 32 10.67 -23.65 18.03
N ILE A 33 11.82 -23.35 18.63
CA ILE A 33 12.21 -21.98 18.97
C ILE A 33 12.44 -21.15 17.71
N ILE A 34 13.19 -21.67 16.73
CA ILE A 34 13.41 -20.99 15.45
C ILE A 34 12.08 -20.75 14.72
N LEU A 35 11.19 -21.74 14.70
CA LEU A 35 9.90 -21.65 14.03
C LEU A 35 8.96 -20.67 14.74
N ALA A 36 8.99 -20.61 16.08
CA ALA A 36 8.26 -19.61 16.86
C ALA A 36 8.78 -18.17 16.61
N ILE A 37 10.10 -17.98 16.55
CA ILE A 37 10.72 -16.69 16.25
C ILE A 37 10.35 -16.22 14.83
N LYS A 38 10.44 -17.12 13.85
CA LYS A 38 10.09 -16.82 12.45
C LYS A 38 8.62 -16.43 12.31
N ARG A 39 7.72 -17.11 13.04
CA ARG A 39 6.29 -16.82 13.09
C ARG A 39 5.99 -15.45 13.71
N GLU A 40 6.65 -15.12 14.81
CA GLU A 40 6.52 -13.81 15.49
C GLU A 40 7.03 -12.67 14.59
N GLN A 41 8.12 -12.89 13.85
CA GLN A 41 8.64 -11.94 12.86
C GLN A 41 7.67 -11.75 11.68
N GLU A 42 7.09 -12.82 11.14
CA GLU A 42 6.09 -12.72 10.09
C GLU A 42 4.82 -11.99 10.56
N LEU A 43 4.37 -12.24 11.80
CA LEU A 43 3.26 -11.51 12.43
C LEU A 43 3.56 -10.01 12.59
N ARG A 44 4.77 -9.64 13.01
CA ARG A 44 5.17 -8.22 13.11
C ARG A 44 5.28 -7.56 11.75
N ARG A 45 5.79 -8.27 10.73
CA ARG A 45 5.90 -7.78 9.36
C ARG A 45 4.52 -7.58 8.73
N THR A 46 3.61 -8.55 8.91
CA THR A 46 2.22 -8.44 8.44
C THR A 46 1.45 -7.35 9.17
N ARG A 47 1.65 -7.14 10.48
CA ARG A 47 1.06 -6.00 11.20
C ARG A 47 1.54 -4.65 10.69
N LYS A 48 2.85 -4.48 10.45
CA LYS A 48 3.39 -3.24 9.88
C LYS A 48 2.84 -2.96 8.48
N LEU A 49 2.75 -3.98 7.64
CA LEU A 49 2.13 -3.87 6.32
C LEU A 49 0.63 -3.55 6.42
N ALA A 50 -0.11 -4.22 7.29
CA ALA A 50 -1.53 -3.97 7.53
C ALA A 50 -1.78 -2.53 7.98
N PHE A 51 -0.93 -1.97 8.84
CA PHE A 51 -1.05 -0.58 9.27
C PHE A 51 -0.78 0.41 8.13
N GLY A 52 0.25 0.15 7.32
CA GLY A 52 0.50 0.92 6.09
C GLY A 52 -0.68 0.85 5.12
N PHE A 53 -1.30 -0.32 4.97
CA PHE A 53 -2.50 -0.49 4.15
C PHE A 53 -3.71 0.24 4.70
N LEU A 54 -3.90 0.24 6.01
CA LEU A 54 -5.01 0.93 6.64
C LEU A 54 -4.88 2.45 6.45
N ALA A 55 -3.67 2.98 6.57
CA ALA A 55 -3.38 4.38 6.26
C ALA A 55 -3.65 4.71 4.77
N LEU A 56 -3.17 3.87 3.85
CA LEU A 56 -3.44 4.02 2.41
C LEU A 56 -4.94 3.95 2.08
N LEU A 57 -5.70 3.09 2.76
CA LEU A 57 -7.13 2.95 2.57
C LEU A 57 -7.86 4.22 3.02
N VAL A 58 -7.52 4.78 4.18
CA VAL A 58 -8.08 6.06 4.65
C VAL A 58 -7.76 7.20 3.68
N ILE A 59 -6.52 7.29 3.22
CA ILE A 59 -6.10 8.29 2.22
C ILE A 59 -6.91 8.12 0.94
N SER A 60 -7.05 6.89 0.43
CA SER A 60 -7.84 6.63 -0.77
C SER A 60 -9.32 6.96 -0.59
N PHE A 61 -9.90 6.64 0.56
CA PHE A 61 -11.32 6.88 0.85
C PHE A 61 -11.65 8.37 0.98
N THR A 62 -10.69 9.18 1.45
CA THR A 62 -10.84 10.64 1.54
C THR A 62 -10.51 11.34 0.22
N ALA A 63 -9.48 10.87 -0.50
CA ALA A 63 -9.03 11.47 -1.76
C ALA A 63 -10.03 11.24 -2.91
N THR A 64 -10.75 10.12 -2.93
CA THR A 64 -11.69 9.78 -4.01
C THR A 64 -12.88 10.75 -4.10
N PRO A 65 -13.68 10.99 -3.05
CA PRO A 65 -14.79 11.95 -3.11
C PRO A 65 -14.28 13.39 -3.30
N PHE A 66 -13.14 13.74 -2.70
CA PHE A 66 -12.51 15.05 -2.91
C PHE A 66 -12.15 15.27 -4.39
N SER A 67 -11.50 14.28 -5.01
CA SER A 67 -11.14 14.36 -6.42
C SER A 67 -12.37 14.43 -7.33
N TRP A 68 -13.48 13.78 -6.97
CA TRP A 68 -14.74 13.90 -7.70
C TRP A 68 -15.29 15.33 -7.64
N THR A 69 -15.33 15.93 -6.44
CA THR A 69 -15.83 17.32 -6.29
C THR A 69 -14.98 18.33 -7.05
N LEU A 70 -13.66 18.17 -7.05
CA LEU A 70 -12.76 19.02 -7.84
C LEU A 70 -12.97 18.85 -9.34
N PHE A 71 -13.12 17.60 -9.81
CA PHE A 71 -13.35 17.32 -11.22
C PHE A 71 -14.71 17.88 -11.69
N ALA A 72 -15.76 17.67 -10.91
CA ALA A 72 -17.10 18.20 -11.20
C ALA A 72 -17.12 19.73 -11.23
N GLY A 73 -16.43 20.40 -10.30
CA GLY A 73 -16.28 21.85 -10.31
C GLY A 73 -15.56 22.35 -11.56
N GLN A 74 -14.43 21.72 -11.93
CA GLN A 74 -13.69 22.11 -13.13
C GLN A 74 -14.50 21.90 -14.42
N ILE A 75 -15.34 20.86 -14.52
CA ILE A 75 -16.24 20.67 -15.66
C ILE A 75 -17.27 21.80 -15.76
N GLN A 76 -17.80 22.27 -14.63
CA GLN A 76 -18.77 23.37 -14.62
C GLN A 76 -18.12 24.69 -15.02
N ASP A 77 -16.91 24.94 -14.51
CA ASP A 77 -16.18 26.19 -14.76
C ASP A 77 -15.56 26.27 -16.16
N SER A 78 -15.25 25.13 -16.79
CA SER A 78 -14.55 25.12 -18.08
C SER A 78 -15.42 25.44 -19.29
N GLY A 79 -16.75 25.44 -19.12
CA GLY A 79 -17.69 25.69 -20.23
C GLY A 79 -17.77 24.55 -21.26
N MET A 80 -17.02 23.46 -21.08
CA MET A 80 -17.00 22.30 -21.98
C MET A 80 -18.41 21.75 -22.25
N LEU A 81 -19.26 21.68 -21.22
CA LEU A 81 -20.64 21.21 -21.36
C LEU A 81 -21.50 22.11 -22.26
N GLN A 82 -21.19 23.41 -22.33
CA GLN A 82 -21.91 24.34 -23.21
C GLN A 82 -21.52 24.09 -24.67
N PHE A 83 -20.23 23.89 -24.96
CA PHE A 83 -19.77 23.53 -26.30
C PHE A 83 -20.33 22.18 -26.76
N VAL A 84 -20.34 21.17 -25.88
CA VAL A 84 -20.96 19.87 -26.17
C VAL A 84 -22.47 20.00 -26.35
N GLY A 85 -23.13 20.82 -25.54
CA GLY A 85 -24.58 21.09 -25.68
C GLY A 85 -24.93 21.72 -27.02
N VAL A 86 -24.19 22.75 -27.43
CA VAL A 86 -24.38 23.41 -28.73
C VAL A 86 -24.11 22.43 -29.88
N ALA A 87 -22.99 21.70 -29.81
CA ALA A 87 -22.61 20.67 -30.77
C ALA A 87 -23.70 19.61 -31.00
N LEU A 88 -24.38 19.19 -29.94
CA LEU A 88 -25.46 18.20 -30.02
C LEU A 88 -26.80 18.81 -30.45
N SER A 89 -27.05 20.09 -30.14
CA SER A 89 -28.30 20.78 -30.47
C SER A 89 -28.37 21.25 -31.92
N ASP A 90 -27.23 21.64 -32.51
CA ASP A 90 -27.13 22.09 -33.90
C ASP A 90 -25.99 21.37 -34.61
N LEU A 91 -26.32 20.17 -35.10
CA LEU A 91 -25.39 19.35 -35.87
C LEU A 91 -24.96 20.03 -37.18
N GLY A 92 -25.80 20.93 -37.73
CA GLY A 92 -25.47 21.69 -38.95
C GLY A 92 -24.32 22.66 -38.71
N ALA A 93 -24.40 23.43 -37.62
CA ALA A 93 -23.31 24.29 -37.16
C ALA A 93 -22.06 23.47 -36.78
N LEU A 94 -22.24 22.31 -36.14
CA LEU A 94 -21.13 21.41 -35.83
C LEU A 94 -20.41 20.93 -37.10
N PHE A 95 -21.10 20.45 -38.13
CA PHE A 95 -20.44 19.98 -39.35
C PHE A 95 -19.82 21.12 -40.16
N ALA A 96 -20.41 22.31 -40.12
CA ALA A 96 -19.86 23.50 -40.78
C ALA A 96 -18.54 23.99 -40.13
N SER A 97 -18.41 23.86 -38.81
CA SER A 97 -17.26 24.35 -38.03
C SER A 97 -16.66 23.27 -37.12
N TRP A 98 -16.60 22.03 -37.60
CA TRP A 98 -16.23 20.87 -36.77
C TRP A 98 -14.82 20.99 -36.17
N GLN A 99 -13.91 21.65 -36.90
CA GLN A 99 -12.54 21.88 -36.48
C GLN A 99 -12.47 22.88 -35.30
N ASP A 100 -13.20 23.99 -35.40
CA ASP A 100 -13.25 25.01 -34.35
C ASP A 100 -13.96 24.50 -33.10
N PHE A 101 -15.05 23.75 -33.27
CA PHE A 101 -15.73 23.09 -32.16
C PHE A 101 -14.84 22.04 -31.48
N GLY A 102 -14.13 21.22 -32.26
CA GLY A 102 -13.18 20.25 -31.73
C GLY A 102 -12.05 20.91 -30.94
N LEU A 103 -11.52 22.02 -31.45
CA LEU A 103 -10.48 22.79 -30.77
C LEU A 103 -11.01 23.42 -29.47
N ALA A 104 -12.19 24.05 -29.50
CA ALA A 104 -12.79 24.65 -28.31
C ALA A 104 -13.10 23.61 -27.21
N ILE A 105 -13.57 22.42 -27.59
CA ILE A 105 -13.75 21.31 -26.65
C ILE A 105 -12.40 20.85 -26.09
N ALA A 106 -11.37 20.72 -26.93
CA ALA A 106 -10.03 20.33 -26.52
C ALA A 106 -9.38 21.35 -25.55
N GLU A 107 -9.59 22.65 -25.76
CA GLU A 107 -9.04 23.71 -24.91
C GLU A 107 -9.83 23.88 -23.60
N SER A 108 -11.14 23.60 -23.61
CA SER A 108 -12.00 23.63 -22.42
C SER A 108 -11.94 22.36 -21.58
N LEU A 109 -11.13 21.36 -21.96
CA LEU A 109 -10.99 20.13 -21.20
C LEU A 109 -10.25 20.39 -19.87
N PRO A 110 -10.81 19.98 -18.72
CA PRO A 110 -10.16 20.14 -17.42
C PRO A 110 -9.07 19.07 -17.23
N VAL A 111 -7.96 19.21 -17.95
CA VAL A 111 -6.86 18.22 -18.00
C VAL A 111 -6.32 17.92 -16.60
N MET A 112 -6.16 18.93 -15.74
CA MET A 112 -5.71 18.75 -14.37
C MET A 112 -6.70 17.93 -13.53
N GLY A 113 -7.99 18.21 -13.62
CA GLY A 113 -9.03 17.45 -12.95
C GLY A 113 -9.04 15.98 -13.38
N ILE A 114 -8.91 15.72 -14.69
CA ILE A 114 -8.82 14.35 -15.24
C ILE A 114 -7.58 13.62 -14.71
N ALA A 115 -6.42 14.28 -14.71
CA ALA A 115 -5.17 13.68 -14.24
C ALA A 115 -5.25 13.30 -12.75
N ILE A 116 -5.69 14.22 -11.90
CA ILE A 116 -5.84 14.00 -10.45
C ILE A 116 -6.86 12.88 -10.18
N PHE A 117 -8.00 12.91 -10.87
CA PHE A 117 -9.02 11.87 -10.75
C PHE A 117 -8.50 10.49 -11.16
N THR A 118 -7.80 10.41 -12.28
CA THR A 118 -7.25 9.15 -12.80
C THR A 118 -6.23 8.56 -11.85
N VAL A 119 -5.29 9.37 -11.34
CA VAL A 119 -4.28 8.92 -10.37
C VAL A 119 -4.94 8.40 -9.10
N ASN A 120 -5.90 9.14 -8.55
CA ASN A 120 -6.62 8.72 -7.35
C ASN A 120 -7.42 7.43 -7.57
N MET A 121 -8.02 7.26 -8.75
CA MET A 121 -8.76 6.05 -9.09
C MET A 121 -7.85 4.82 -9.23
N ILE A 122 -6.68 4.97 -9.86
CA ILE A 122 -5.65 3.91 -9.91
C ILE A 122 -5.20 3.55 -8.49
N LEU A 123 -4.91 4.56 -7.66
CA LEU A 123 -4.47 4.36 -6.28
C LEU A 123 -5.52 3.63 -5.45
N ALA A 124 -6.80 3.97 -5.65
CA ALA A 124 -7.93 3.34 -4.98
C ALA A 124 -8.09 1.87 -5.37
N VAL A 125 -8.07 1.56 -6.67
CA VAL A 125 -8.14 0.18 -7.17
C VAL A 125 -6.94 -0.64 -6.69
N PHE A 126 -5.74 -0.05 -6.72
CA PHE A 126 -4.53 -0.70 -6.24
C PHE A 126 -4.62 -1.04 -4.75
N THR A 127 -5.04 -0.07 -3.93
CA THR A 127 -5.22 -0.25 -2.48
C THR A 127 -6.29 -1.29 -2.18
N LEU A 128 -7.41 -1.26 -2.90
CA LEU A 128 -8.49 -2.24 -2.76
C LEU A 128 -8.02 -3.66 -3.10
N ARG A 129 -7.35 -3.84 -4.24
CA ARG A 129 -6.82 -5.14 -4.69
C ARG A 129 -5.84 -5.71 -3.66
N LEU A 130 -4.98 -4.85 -3.13
CA LEU A 130 -3.94 -5.23 -2.18
C LEU A 130 -4.50 -5.51 -0.78
N PHE A 131 -5.62 -4.91 -0.40
CA PHE A 131 -6.36 -5.24 0.83
C PHE A 131 -7.13 -6.57 0.73
N LEU A 132 -7.74 -6.86 -0.42
CA LEU A 132 -8.50 -8.10 -0.63
C LEU A 132 -7.61 -9.36 -0.67
N TYR A 133 -6.37 -9.24 -1.11
CA TYR A 133 -5.45 -10.38 -1.28
C TYR A 133 -5.02 -11.06 0.04
N PRO A 134 -4.59 -10.35 1.11
CA PRO A 134 -4.20 -10.96 2.38
C PRO A 134 -5.38 -11.34 3.28
N VAL A 135 -6.52 -10.64 3.18
CA VAL A 135 -7.69 -10.90 4.03
C VAL A 135 -8.20 -12.34 3.86
N ARG A 136 -8.14 -12.91 2.65
CA ARG A 136 -8.52 -14.31 2.40
C ARG A 136 -7.69 -15.32 3.19
N ASN A 137 -6.39 -15.06 3.44
CA ASN A 137 -5.52 -15.97 4.18
C ASN A 137 -5.65 -15.80 5.71
N VAL A 138 -5.88 -14.58 6.20
CA VAL A 138 -6.00 -14.31 7.64
C VAL A 138 -7.31 -14.88 8.22
N TYR A 139 -8.40 -14.85 7.46
CA TYR A 139 -9.67 -15.45 7.88
C TYR A 139 -9.60 -16.99 7.96
N LEU A 140 -8.90 -17.64 7.03
CA LEU A 140 -8.69 -19.10 7.04
C LEU A 140 -7.84 -19.57 8.24
N ILE A 141 -6.83 -18.79 8.63
CA ILE A 141 -5.97 -19.11 9.77
C ILE A 141 -6.72 -18.96 11.11
N ASN A 142 -7.58 -17.95 11.26
CA ASN A 142 -8.37 -17.77 12.49
C ASN A 142 -9.43 -18.86 12.67
N VAL A 143 -10.11 -19.28 11.59
CA VAL A 143 -11.14 -20.34 11.64
C VAL A 143 -10.53 -21.71 11.96
N LEU A 144 -9.33 -22.01 11.46
CA LEU A 144 -8.65 -23.28 11.76
C LEU A 144 -8.14 -23.37 13.21
N PHE A 145 -7.93 -22.24 13.88
CA PHE A 145 -7.33 -22.19 15.22
C PHE A 145 -8.35 -22.19 16.37
N TRP A 146 -9.63 -21.86 16.12
CA TRP A 146 -10.70 -21.98 17.12
C TRP A 146 -11.10 -23.44 17.39
N LYS A 147 -10.77 -24.36 16.47
CA LYS A 147 -11.22 -25.76 16.51
C LYS A 147 -10.23 -26.73 17.17
N ARG A 148 -9.19 -26.24 17.85
CA ARG A 148 -8.21 -27.03 18.60
C ARG A 148 -8.07 -26.51 20.02
#